data_AF-B9RWP9-F1
#
_entry.id   AF-B9RWP9-F1
#
_cell.length_a   1.000
_cell.length_b   1.000
_cell.length_c   1.000
_cell.angle_alpha   90.00
_cell.angle_beta   90.00
_cell.angle_gamma   90.00
#
_symmetry.space_group_name_H-M   'P 1'
#
loop_
_entity.id
_entity.type
_entity.pdbx_description
1 polymer ?
#
loop_
_entity_poly.entity_id
_entity_poly.type
_entity_poly.pdbx_seq_one_letter_code
_entity_poly.pdbx_strand_id
1 'polypeptide(L)' 'MMAFTAFFEGGEFGDSLNFYGIYTIGSAMSHLSVTGGTGKYKNAVGVAEVRGLIPTGQHFIDGAETLLRIIVHLNY' A
#
# COMPACT_ATOMS: atom_id res chain seq x y z
N MET A 1 1.25 -7.90 -9.59
CA MET A 1 1.83 -8.18 -8.26
C MET A 1 2.50 -6.92 -7.77
N MET A 2 2.33 -6.57 -6.49
CA MET A 2 2.98 -5.43 -5.84
C MET A 2 3.83 -5.91 -4.67
N ALA A 3 5.05 -5.39 -4.59
CA ALA A 3 5.94 -5.55 -3.46
C ALA A 3 6.68 -4.22 -3.29
N PHE A 4 6.49 -3.55 -2.14
CA PHE A 4 7.12 -2.25 -1.89
C PHE A 4 7.23 -1.97 -0.40
N THR A 5 8.10 -1.02 -0.07
CA THR A 5 8.29 -0.49 1.27
C THR A 5 7.87 0.97 1.29
N ALA A 6 7.00 1.35 2.23
CA ALA A 6 6.69 2.75 2.50
C ALA A 6 7.63 3.27 3.58
N PHE A 7 8.45 4.28 3.23
CA PHE A 7 9.29 5.01 4.17
C PHE A 7 8.54 6.24 4.67
N PHE A 8 8.52 6.45 5.97
CA PHE A 8 7.85 7.60 6.57
C PHE A 8 8.88 8.62 7.03
N GLU A 9 8.87 9.80 6.40
CA GLU A 9 9.66 10.95 6.82
C GLU A 9 8.89 11.76 7.88
N GLY A 10 9.58 12.25 8.92
CA GLY A 10 8.99 13.05 10.00
C GLY A 10 9.10 12.47 11.43
N GLY A 11 9.87 11.39 11.64
CA GLY A 11 10.21 10.82 12.96
C GLY A 11 11.72 10.59 13.13
N GLU A 12 12.14 9.81 14.14
CA GLU A 12 13.51 9.25 14.14
C GLU A 12 13.71 8.48 12.83
N PHE A 13 14.78 8.80 12.10
CA PHE A 13 15.03 8.22 10.78
C PHE A 13 14.92 6.69 10.80
N GLY A 14 14.07 6.13 9.92
CA GLY A 14 14.03 4.69 9.66
C GLY A 14 12.71 3.97 9.95
N ASP A 15 11.59 4.67 10.17
CA ASP A 15 10.26 4.02 10.20
C ASP A 15 9.84 3.56 8.80
N SER A 16 9.47 2.29 8.66
CA SER A 16 8.95 1.77 7.40
C SER A 16 7.90 0.66 7.58
N LEU A 17 7.10 0.43 6.55
CA LEU A 17 6.18 -0.71 6.44
C LEU A 17 6.39 -1.45 5.12
N ASN A 18 6.38 -2.77 5.17
CA ASN A 18 6.55 -3.65 4.02
C ASN A 18 5.21 -4.22 3.56
N PHE A 19 4.95 -4.16 2.25
CA PHE A 19 3.71 -4.60 1.64
C PHE A 19 3.95 -5.65 0.57
N TYR A 20 3.08 -6.66 0.52
CA TYR A 20 3.09 -7.68 -0.52
C TYR A 20 1.67 -8.13 -0.89
N GLY A 21 1.39 -8.25 -2.18
CA GLY A 21 0.12 -8.82 -2.64
C GLY A 21 -0.22 -8.52 -4.10
N ILE A 22 -1.50 -8.69 -4.44
CA ILE A 22 -2.03 -8.46 -5.78
C ILE A 22 -2.96 -7.25 -5.73
N TYR A 23 -2.62 -6.23 -6.51
CA TYR A 23 -3.53 -5.15 -6.86
C TYR A 23 -4.13 -5.42 -8.23
N THR A 24 -5.46 -5.45 -8.29
CA THR A 24 -6.21 -5.64 -9.54
C THR A 24 -6.75 -4.29 -9.99
N ILE A 25 -6.22 -3.78 -11.10
CA ILE A 25 -6.66 -2.52 -11.70
C ILE A 25 -8.14 -2.65 -12.09
N GLY A 26 -8.95 -1.66 -11.69
CA GLY A 26 -10.40 -1.66 -11.91
C GLY A 26 -11.21 -2.36 -10.83
N SER A 27 -10.57 -3.05 -9.87
CA SER A 27 -11.27 -3.52 -8.68
C SER A 27 -11.65 -2.34 -7.77
N ALA A 28 -12.83 -2.40 -7.16
CA ALA A 28 -13.25 -1.42 -6.16
C ALA A 28 -12.34 -1.40 -4.92
N MET A 29 -11.75 -2.55 -4.58
CA MET A 29 -10.80 -2.71 -3.49
C MET A 29 -9.87 -3.91 -3.75
N SER A 30 -8.60 -3.77 -3.42
CA SER A 30 -7.63 -4.87 -3.31
C SER A 30 -7.04 -4.90 -1.91
N HIS A 31 -6.51 -6.05 -1.50
CA HIS A 31 -5.87 -6.21 -0.19
C HIS A 31 -4.41 -6.61 -0.36
N LEU A 32 -3.52 -5.96 0.39
CA LEU A 32 -2.12 -6.33 0.50
C LEU A 32 -1.82 -6.75 1.93
N SER A 33 -0.92 -7.71 2.10
CA SER A 33 -0.40 -8.08 3.41
C SER A 33 0.63 -7.05 3.87
N VAL A 34 0.56 -6.66 5.14
CA VAL A 34 1.68 -5.99 5.83
C VAL A 34 2.57 -7.09 6.40
N THR A 35 3.78 -7.21 5.87
CA THR A 35 4.69 -8.32 6.20
C THR A 35 5.73 -7.96 7.26
N GLY A 36 5.80 -6.70 7.65
CA GLY A 36 6.75 -6.21 8.65
C GLY A 36 6.93 -4.70 8.58
N GLY A 37 7.86 -4.21 9.38
CA GLY A 37 8.27 -2.82 9.40
C GLY A 37 9.54 -2.60 10.22
N THR A 38 10.01 -1.36 10.23
CA THR A 38 11.17 -0.90 10.99
C THR A 38 10.80 0.26 11.90
N GLY A 39 11.68 0.61 12.85
CA GLY A 39 11.43 1.69 13.82
C GLY A 39 10.21 1.42 14.70
N LYS A 40 9.27 2.37 14.80
CA LYS A 40 8.03 2.24 15.60
C LYS A 40 7.07 1.15 15.08
N TYR A 41 7.28 0.71 13.84
CA TYR A 41 6.52 -0.37 13.21
C TYR A 41 7.28 -1.70 13.19
N LYS A 42 8.32 -1.85 14.02
CA LYS A 42 9.05 -3.10 14.14
C LYS A 42 8.09 -4.25 14.47
N ASN A 43 8.18 -5.33 13.70
CA ASN A 43 7.31 -6.51 13.80
C ASN A 43 5.81 -6.25 13.51
N ALA A 44 5.46 -5.14 12.86
CA ALA A 44 4.09 -4.86 12.49
C ALA A 44 3.54 -5.93 11.53
N VAL A 45 2.34 -6.42 11.83
CA VAL A 45 1.59 -7.36 10.99
C VAL A 45 0.19 -6.80 10.79
N GLY A 46 -0.39 -7.02 9.61
CA GLY A 46 -1.70 -6.48 9.31
C GLY A 46 -2.12 -6.63 7.87
N VAL A 47 -3.17 -5.91 7.51
CA VAL A 47 -3.73 -5.86 6.16
C VAL A 47 -3.83 -4.40 5.70
N ALA A 48 -3.56 -4.17 4.43
CA ALA A 48 -3.72 -2.88 3.79
C ALA A 48 -4.80 -2.96 2.70
N GLU A 49 -5.78 -2.07 2.79
CA GLU A 49 -6.79 -1.85 1.77
C GLU A 49 -6.24 -0.88 0.71
N VAL A 50 -6.28 -1.29 -0.56
CA VAL A 50 -5.75 -0.52 -1.69
C VAL A 50 -6.84 -0.29 -2.72
N ARG A 51 -7.09 0.97 -3.04
CA ARG A 51 -8.02 1.35 -4.12
C ARG A 51 -7.50 2.50 -4.96
N GLY A 52 -7.76 2.43 -6.26
CA GLY A 52 -7.52 3.55 -7.17
C GLY A 52 -8.45 4.73 -6.87
N LEU A 53 -7.93 5.95 -7.04
CA LEU A 53 -8.72 7.18 -6.95
C LEU A 53 -9.15 7.72 -8.32
N ILE A 54 -8.76 7.05 -9.40
CA ILE A 54 -9.12 7.42 -10.77
C ILE A 54 -10.56 6.96 -11.07
N PRO A 55 -11.39 7.77 -11.74
CA PRO A 55 -12.77 7.42 -12.06
C PRO A 55 -12.90 6.10 -12.84
N THR A 56 -13.93 5.32 -12.53
CA THR A 56 -14.32 4.11 -13.25
C THR A 56 -14.58 4.44 -14.73
N GLY A 57 -13.82 3.80 -15.63
CA GLY A 57 -13.92 3.99 -17.09
C GLY A 57 -12.64 4.50 -17.75
N GLN A 58 -11.73 5.10 -16.98
CA GLN A 58 -10.43 5.53 -17.48
C GLN A 58 -9.39 4.43 -17.29
N HIS A 59 -9.59 3.28 -17.94
CA HIS A 59 -8.63 2.17 -17.99
C HIS A 59 -7.51 2.48 -18.99
N PHE A 60 -6.70 3.50 -18.72
CA PHE A 60 -5.51 3.77 -19.52
C PHE A 60 -4.32 3.01 -18.90
N ILE A 61 -4.02 1.86 -19.49
CA ILE A 61 -2.71 1.19 -19.38
C ILE A 61 -1.67 1.85 -20.30
N ASP A 62 -1.95 3.07 -20.77
CA ASP A 62 -1.12 3.86 -21.71
C ASP A 62 -0.14 4.78 -20.96
N GLY A 63 0.53 4.26 -19.93
CA GLY A 63 1.52 5.03 -19.15
C GLY A 63 0.95 6.17 -18.29
N ALA A 64 -0.37 6.19 -18.05
CA ALA A 64 -1.00 7.21 -17.22
C ALA A 64 -0.60 7.07 -15.74
N GLU A 65 -0.40 8.20 -15.08
CA GLU A 65 -0.16 8.25 -13.64
C GLU A 65 -1.34 7.59 -12.89
N THR A 66 -1.02 6.79 -11.87
CA THR A 66 -2.02 6.14 -11.01
C THR A 66 -1.97 6.74 -9.62
N LEU A 67 -3.13 7.14 -9.10
CA LEU A 67 -3.29 7.55 -7.72
C LEU A 67 -3.96 6.42 -6.93
N LEU A 68 -3.24 5.91 -5.94
CA LEU A 68 -3.73 4.88 -5.01
C LEU A 68 -3.97 5.48 -3.63
N ARG A 69 -5.08 5.10 -3.01
CA ARG A 69 -5.30 5.28 -1.58
C ARG A 69 -5.06 3.95 -0.88
N ILE A 70 -4.20 3.99 0.12
CA ILE A 70 -3.81 2.84 0.92
C ILE A 70 -4.19 3.11 2.38
N ILE A 71 -5.04 2.26 2.97
CA ILE A 71 -5.41 2.33 4.38
C ILE A 71 -4.83 1.08 5.06
N VAL A 72 -4.04 1.28 6.11
CA VAL A 72 -3.32 0.20 6.78
C VAL A 72 -3.93 -0.08 8.14
N HIS A 73 -4.29 -1.34 8.37
CA HIS A 73 -4.79 -1.85 9.64
C HIS A 73 -3.72 -2.75 10.25
N LEU A 74 -3.07 -2.28 11.32
CA LEU A 74 -2.05 -3.03 12.05
C LEU A 74 -2.69 -3.74 13.25
N ASN A 75 -2.31 -5.00 13.45
CA ASN A 75 -2.53 -5.72 14.69
C ASN A 75 -1.26 -5.58 15.53
N TYR A 76 -1.41 -4.99 16.72
CA TYR A 76 -0.34 -4.77 17.68
C TYR A 76 -0.38 -5.84 18.78
#